data_AF-A0A2S2NT34-F1
#
_entry.id   AF-A0A2S2NT34-F1
#
_cell.length_a   1.000
_cell.length_b   1.000
_cell.length_c   1.000
_cell.angle_alpha   90.00
_cell.angle_beta   90.00
_cell.angle_gamma   90.00
#
_symmetry.space_group_name_H-M   'P 1'
#
loop_
_entity.id
_entity.type
_entity.pdbx_description
1 polymer ?
#
loop_
_entity_poly.entity_id
_entity_poly.type
_entity_poly.pdbx_seq_one_letter_code
_entity_poly.pdbx_strand_id
1 'polypeptide(L)'
;GRHGLLLFRTRPVQLSFENDVNFKQLDVIILTETWHDINNCSYSIPGFQICYTKIKRNQNDGIIVFIRNTLSIVDSFEYGIVEANFFKISLISNYCKTPFNLLCTYRSPSLNSNEFL
;
A
#
# COMPACT_ATOMS: atom_id res chain seq x y z
N GLY A 1 7.35 0.41 21.31
CA GLY A 1 6.20 -0.23 20.63
C GLY A 1 6.73 -0.95 19.41
N ARG A 2 6.30 -2.19 19.15
CA ARG A 2 6.68 -2.92 17.93
C ARG A 2 5.72 -2.52 16.82
N HIS A 3 6.19 -1.82 15.80
CA HIS A 3 5.43 -1.55 14.58
C HIS A 3 5.60 -2.74 13.65
N GLY A 4 4.52 -3.52 13.45
CA GLY A 4 4.49 -4.63 12.50
C GLY A 4 4.16 -4.11 11.10
N LEU A 5 5.03 -4.38 10.13
CA LEU A 5 4.75 -4.20 8.70
C LEU A 5 4.37 -5.56 8.14
N LEU A 6 3.18 -5.68 7.55
CA LEU A 6 2.71 -6.93 6.95
C LEU A 6 2.39 -6.68 5.47
N LEU A 7 3.12 -7.39 4.60
CA LEU A 7 2.96 -7.35 3.16
C LEU A 7 2.17 -8.57 2.72
N PHE A 8 1.00 -8.38 2.10
CA PHE A 8 0.21 -9.48 1.56
C PHE A 8 0.01 -9.32 0.06
N ARG A 9 0.20 -10.42 -0.68
CA ARG A 9 -0.17 -10.58 -2.07
C ARG A 9 -1.43 -11.43 -2.15
N THR A 10 -2.58 -10.85 -2.50
CA THR A 10 -3.83 -11.63 -2.65
C THR A 10 -4.69 -11.14 -3.82
N ARG A 11 -5.35 -12.10 -4.49
CA ARG A 11 -6.39 -11.92 -5.53
C ARG A 11 -7.72 -11.50 -4.88
N PRO A 12 -8.69 -10.92 -5.62
CA PRO A 12 -9.87 -10.32 -5.00
C PRO A 12 -10.79 -11.40 -4.43
N VAL A 13 -10.72 -11.55 -3.11
CA VAL A 13 -11.72 -12.22 -2.27
C VAL A 13 -12.04 -11.21 -1.18
N GLN A 14 -13.29 -11.12 -0.77
CA GLN A 14 -13.73 -10.32 0.37
C GLN A 14 -12.81 -10.63 1.57
N LEU A 15 -11.89 -9.71 1.88
CA LEU A 15 -10.84 -9.93 2.87
C LEU A 15 -11.46 -9.87 4.27
N SER A 16 -11.85 -11.02 4.84
CA SER A 16 -12.28 -11.09 6.23
C SER A 16 -11.04 -11.16 7.14
N PHE A 17 -10.44 -10.00 7.43
CA PHE A 17 -9.30 -9.91 8.37
C PHE A 17 -9.70 -10.08 9.84
N GLU A 18 -11.00 -10.13 10.14
CA GLU A 18 -11.53 -10.22 11.51
C GLU A 18 -11.07 -11.48 12.27
N ASN A 19 -10.69 -12.53 11.54
CA ASN A 19 -10.21 -13.78 12.11
C ASN A 19 -8.68 -13.82 12.31
N ASP A 20 -7.93 -12.83 11.82
CA ASP A 20 -6.49 -12.74 12.07
C ASP A 20 -6.25 -12.09 13.43
N VAL A 21 -5.70 -12.86 14.37
CA VAL A 21 -5.34 -12.41 15.72
C VAL A 21 -4.40 -11.20 15.72
N ASN A 22 -3.65 -11.01 14.64
CA ASN A 22 -2.72 -9.90 14.47
C ASN A 22 -3.36 -8.69 13.80
N PHE A 23 -4.58 -8.76 13.26
CA PHE A 23 -5.22 -7.64 12.57
C PHE A 23 -5.31 -6.39 13.46
N LYS A 24 -5.59 -6.59 14.76
CA LYS A 24 -5.61 -5.50 15.74
C LYS A 24 -4.25 -4.82 15.93
N GLN A 25 -3.16 -5.43 15.49
CA GLN A 25 -1.78 -4.93 15.60
C GLN A 25 -1.25 -4.33 14.28
N LEU A 26 -2.03 -4.34 13.20
CA LEU A 26 -1.60 -3.82 11.90
C LEU A 26 -1.85 -2.32 11.78
N ASP A 27 -0.78 -1.54 11.63
CA ASP A 27 -0.88 -0.10 11.38
C ASP A 27 -0.95 0.22 9.88
N VAL A 28 -0.38 -0.63 9.03
CA VAL A 28 -0.33 -0.41 7.58
C VAL A 28 -0.50 -1.75 6.86
N ILE A 29 -1.33 -1.76 5.81
CA ILE A 29 -1.52 -2.90 4.91
C ILE A 29 -1.22 -2.41 3.49
N ILE A 30 -0.32 -3.10 2.80
CA ILE A 30 0.04 -2.79 1.41
C ILE A 30 -0.38 -3.97 0.54
N LEU A 31 -1.20 -3.69 -0.47
CA LEU A 31 -1.60 -4.63 -1.51
C LEU A 31 -0.97 -4.18 -2.83
N THR A 32 -0.31 -5.09 -3.53
CA THR A 32 0.22 -4.89 -4.88
C THR A 32 -0.52 -5.79 -5.85
N GLU A 33 -0.41 -5.51 -7.16
CA GLU A 33 -1.13 -6.25 -8.21
C GLU A 33 -2.65 -6.21 -8.01
N THR A 34 -3.17 -5.06 -7.57
CA THR A 34 -4.60 -4.98 -7.25
C THR A 34 -5.47 -4.92 -8.50
N TRP A 35 -4.95 -4.49 -9.64
CA TRP A 35 -5.65 -4.30 -10.92
C TRP A 35 -6.73 -3.21 -10.87
N HIS A 36 -6.80 -2.50 -9.75
CA HIS A 36 -7.79 -1.47 -9.44
C HIS A 36 -7.15 -0.08 -9.39
N ASP A 37 -7.94 0.92 -9.75
CA ASP A 37 -7.67 2.35 -9.69
C ASP A 37 -8.80 3.07 -8.93
N ILE A 38 -8.70 4.38 -8.79
CA ILE A 38 -9.68 5.22 -8.08
C ILE A 38 -11.13 5.02 -8.54
N ASN A 39 -11.34 4.70 -9.81
CA ASN A 39 -12.67 4.66 -10.40
C ASN A 39 -13.37 3.29 -10.23
N ASN A 40 -12.63 2.24 -9.87
CA ASN A 40 -13.16 0.88 -9.75
C ASN A 40 -12.85 0.23 -8.39
N CYS A 41 -12.33 1.00 -7.43
CA CYS A 41 -12.02 0.56 -6.08
C CYS A 41 -13.04 1.11 -5.07
N SER A 42 -13.86 0.23 -4.48
CA SER A 42 -14.79 0.55 -3.37
C SER A 42 -14.41 -0.13 -2.05
N TYR A 43 -13.12 -0.38 -1.84
CA TYR A 43 -12.64 -1.03 -0.62
C TYR A 43 -12.62 -0.06 0.57
N SER A 44 -13.10 -0.54 1.71
CA SER A 44 -12.93 0.15 2.99
C SER A 44 -12.63 -0.87 4.08
N ILE A 45 -11.77 -0.47 5.02
CA ILE A 45 -11.48 -1.23 6.24
C ILE A 45 -11.74 -0.27 7.40
N PRO A 46 -12.68 -0.57 8.32
CA PRO A 46 -12.96 0.28 9.47
C PRO A 46 -11.69 0.60 10.27
N GLY A 47 -11.48 1.89 10.56
CA GLY A 47 -10.29 2.36 11.29
C GLY A 47 -9.04 2.59 10.43
N PHE A 48 -9.14 2.42 9.11
CA PHE A 48 -8.07 2.72 8.15
C PHE A 48 -8.53 3.75 7.12
N GLN A 49 -7.61 4.62 6.72
CA GLN A 49 -7.70 5.44 5.51
C GLN A 49 -7.00 4.73 4.34
N ILE A 50 -7.34 5.08 3.10
CA ILE A 50 -6.86 4.39 1.90
C ILE A 50 -6.11 5.36 0.97
N CYS A 51 -5.00 4.88 0.42
CA CYS A 51 -4.24 5.50 -0.66
C CYS A 51 -4.07 4.51 -1.80
N TYR A 52 -3.95 5.00 -3.03
CA TYR A 52 -3.69 4.15 -4.19
C TYR A 52 -2.84 4.88 -5.22
N THR A 53 -2.09 4.10 -5.99
CA THR A 53 -1.47 4.55 -7.25
C THR A 53 -2.54 4.91 -8.25
N LYS A 54 -2.33 5.99 -9.00
CA LYS A 54 -3.23 6.45 -10.05
C LYS A 54 -2.72 6.06 -11.43
N ILE A 55 -1.42 5.82 -11.58
CA ILE A 55 -0.82 5.47 -12.87
C ILE A 55 -1.00 3.98 -13.11
N LYS A 56 -1.66 3.64 -14.22
CA LYS A 56 -1.83 2.27 -14.71
C LYS A 56 -0.99 2.10 -15.98
N ARG A 57 0.05 1.26 -15.94
CA ARG A 57 0.95 0.99 -17.06
C ARG A 57 0.64 -0.37 -17.71
N ASN A 58 0.19 -1.35 -16.94
CA ASN A 58 -0.24 -2.67 -17.41
C ASN A 58 -1.48 -3.17 -16.63
N GLN A 59 -2.05 -4.30 -17.08
CA GLN A 59 -3.23 -4.90 -16.45
C GLN A 59 -3.00 -5.31 -14.99
N ASN A 60 -1.75 -5.66 -14.66
CA ASN A 60 -1.35 -6.14 -13.35
C ASN A 60 -0.93 -5.01 -12.39
N ASP A 61 -1.08 -3.74 -12.76
CA ASP A 61 -0.70 -2.62 -11.92
C ASP A 61 -1.74 -2.30 -10.84
N GLY A 62 -1.31 -1.50 -9.88
CA GLY A 62 -2.12 -1.07 -8.76
C GLY A 62 -1.44 -1.41 -7.45
N ILE A 63 -1.18 -0.37 -6.67
CA ILE A 63 -0.82 -0.46 -5.26
C ILE A 63 -1.95 0.21 -4.47
N ILE A 64 -2.49 -0.50 -3.49
CA ILE A 64 -3.44 0.03 -2.51
C ILE A 64 -2.78 -0.04 -1.14
N VAL A 65 -2.81 1.05 -0.41
CA VAL A 65 -2.26 1.14 0.94
C VAL A 65 -3.36 1.56 1.91
N PHE A 66 -3.66 0.70 2.88
CA PHE A 66 -4.51 1.02 4.01
C PHE A 66 -3.63 1.45 5.18
N ILE A 67 -3.93 2.59 5.78
CA ILE A 67 -3.16 3.19 6.88
C ILE A 67 -4.10 3.41 8.05
N ARG A 68 -3.78 2.86 9.22
CA ARG A 68 -4.59 3.01 10.42
C ARG A 68 -4.72 4.49 10.77
N ASN A 69 -5.90 4.91 11.24
CA ASN A 69 -6.22 6.32 11.54
C ASN A 69 -5.38 6.93 12.68
N THR A 70 -4.60 6.12 13.40
CA THR A 70 -3.59 6.57 14.39
C THR A 70 -2.33 7.13 13.74
N LEU A 71 -2.17 6.95 12.42
CA LEU A 71 -1.12 7.53 11.59
C LEU A 71 -1.76 8.54 10.64
N SER A 72 -1.11 9.70 10.49
CA SER A 72 -1.53 10.73 9.55
C SER A 72 -0.65 10.71 8.31
N ILE A 73 -1.26 10.84 7.13
CA ILE A 73 -0.53 11.03 5.87
C ILE A 73 -0.07 12.48 5.79
N VAL A 74 1.24 12.67 5.72
CA VAL A 74 1.86 13.99 5.54
C VAL A 74 1.95 14.34 4.06
N ASP A 75 2.36 13.37 3.25
CA ASP A 75 2.54 13.52 1.81
C ASP A 75 2.45 12.16 1.12
N SER A 76 2.10 12.14 -0.15
CA SER A 76 2.14 10.95 -0.99
C SER A 76 2.58 11.30 -2.40
N PHE A 77 3.55 10.56 -2.92
CA PHE A 77 4.11 10.79 -4.23
C PHE A 77 4.23 9.49 -5.02
N GLU A 78 3.72 9.50 -6.23
CA GLU A 78 3.83 8.41 -7.18
C GLU A 78 4.87 8.74 -8.24
N TYR A 79 5.91 7.91 -8.37
CA TYR A 79 6.96 8.15 -9.36
C TYR A 79 6.52 7.66 -10.74
N GLY A 80 6.70 8.52 -11.73
CA GLY A 80 6.49 8.24 -13.15
C GLY A 80 7.62 7.45 -13.82
N ILE A 81 8.15 6.39 -13.18
CA ILE A 81 9.22 5.56 -13.77
C ILE A 81 8.62 4.57 -14.77
N VAL A 82 9.29 4.29 -15.89
CA VAL A 82 8.84 3.30 -16.87
C VAL A 82 8.88 1.90 -16.22
N GLU A 83 7.88 1.06 -16.46
CA GLU A 83 7.86 -0.37 -16.08
C GLU A 83 7.82 -0.75 -14.58
N ALA A 84 7.84 0.21 -13.67
CA ALA A 84 7.69 -0.03 -12.24
C ALA A 84 6.75 0.99 -11.57
N ASN A 85 6.01 0.53 -10.56
CA ASN A 85 5.19 1.39 -9.72
C ASN A 85 5.94 1.64 -8.42
N PHE A 86 6.31 2.90 -8.18
CA PHE A 86 6.85 3.34 -6.91
C PHE A 86 5.89 4.35 -6.31
N PHE A 87 5.41 4.04 -5.11
CA PHE A 87 4.49 4.90 -4.38
C PHE A 87 5.05 5.19 -3.00
N LYS A 88 5.55 6.41 -2.82
CA LYS A 88 6.06 6.90 -1.56
C LYS A 88 4.92 7.52 -0.75
N ILE A 89 4.85 7.17 0.52
CA ILE A 89 3.92 7.77 1.48
C ILE A 89 4.72 8.21 2.69
N SER A 90 4.62 9.49 3.02
CA SER A 90 5.20 10.08 4.22
C SER A 90 4.15 10.04 5.32
N LEU A 91 4.46 9.41 6.45
CA LEU A 91 3.56 9.21 7.58
C LEU A 91 4.12 9.85 8.84
N ILE A 92 3.22 10.26 9.73
CA ILE A 92 3.57 10.68 11.09
C ILE A 92 2.61 10.03 12.07
N SER A 93 3.12 9.56 13.20
CA SER A 93 2.26 8.98 14.24
C SER A 93 1.67 10.09 15.11
N ASN A 94 0.42 9.92 15.53
CA ASN A 94 -0.19 10.82 16.51
C ASN A 94 0.52 10.77 17.88
N TYR A 95 1.28 9.70 18.15
CA TYR A 95 2.03 9.50 19.40
C TYR A 95 3.52 9.82 19.27
N CYS A 96 4.08 9.78 18.06
CA CYS A 96 5.48 10.05 17.78
C CYS A 96 5.60 11.06 16.63
N LYS A 97 6.14 12.25 16.93
CA LYS A 97 6.24 13.36 15.97
C LYS A 97 7.38 13.22 14.95
N THR A 98 8.10 12.11 14.95
CA THR A 98 9.13 11.84 13.94
C THR A 98 8.46 11.22 12.71
N PRO A 99 8.46 11.90 11.55
CA PRO A 99 7.88 11.35 10.33
C PRO A 99 8.76 10.21 9.80
N PHE A 100 8.12 9.25 9.14
CA PHE A 100 8.79 8.15 8.45
C PHE A 100 8.19 7.95 7.05
N ASN A 101 8.95 7.33 6.17
CA ASN A 101 8.54 7.10 4.79
C ASN A 101 8.29 5.62 4.55
N LEU A 102 7.24 5.33 3.80
CA LEU A 102 6.99 4.04 3.19
C LEU A 102 7.22 4.17 1.69
N LEU A 103 8.06 3.32 1.12
CA LEU A 103 8.20 3.18 -0.31
C LEU A 103 7.56 1.85 -0.72
N CYS A 104 6.35 1.94 -1.30
CA CYS A 104 5.64 0.78 -1.81
C CYS A 104 6.06 0.57 -3.26
N THR A 105 6.56 -0.63 -3.57
CA THR A 105 7.08 -0.94 -4.89
C THR A 105 6.38 -2.15 -5.47
N TYR A 106 6.07 -2.08 -6.75
CA TYR A 106 5.63 -3.23 -7.53
C TYR A 106 6.34 -3.23 -8.88
N ARG A 107 6.86 -4.40 -9.25
CA ARG A 107 7.51 -4.66 -10.53
C ARG A 107 6.83 -5.86 -11.17
N SER A 108 6.53 -5.76 -12.47
CA SER A 108 6.05 -6.92 -13.23
C SER A 108 7.11 -8.03 -13.26
N PRO A 109 6.74 -9.30 -13.01
CA PRO A 109 7.66 -10.44 -13.09
C PRO A 109 8.19 -10.70 -14.51
N SER A 110 7.62 -10.07 -15.54
CA SER A 110 8.06 -10.21 -16.94
C SER A 110 9.35 -9.43 -17.29
N LEU A 111 9.91 -8.68 -16.35
CA LEU A 111 11.04 -7.78 -16.60
C LEU A 111 12.38 -8.39 -16.14
N ASN A 112 13.46 -8.05 -16.82
CA ASN A 112 14.78 -8.66 -16.63
C ASN A 112 15.35 -8.33 -15.24
N SER A 113 15.79 -9.33 -14.46
CA SER A 113 16.19 -9.15 -13.05
C SER A 113 17.25 -8.07 -12.81
N ASN A 114 18.06 -7.76 -13.82
CA ASN A 114 19.19 -6.82 -13.74
C ASN A 114 18.79 -5.33 -13.78
N GLU A 115 17.51 -5.00 -13.94
CA GLU A 115 17.05 -3.60 -14.03
C GLU A 115 16.33 -3.12 -12.75
N PHE A 116 16.42 -3.87 -11.65
CA PHE A 116 15.80 -3.47 -10.38
C PHE A 116 16.84 -2.87 -9.43
N LEU A 117 16.87 -1.53 -9.40
CA LEU A 117 17.66 -0.66 -8.52
C LEU A 117 19.15 -1.02 -8.39
#